data_AF-A0A6N8NQ24-F1
#
_entry.id   AF-A0A6N8NQ24-F1
#
_cell.length_a   1.000
_cell.length_b   1.000
_cell.length_c   1.000
_cell.angle_alpha   90.00
_cell.angle_beta   90.00
_cell.angle_gamma   90.00
#
_symmetry.space_group_name_H-M   'P 1'
#
loop_
_entity.id
_entity.type
_entity.pdbx_description
1 polymer ?
#
loop_
_entity_poly.entity_id
_entity_poly.type
_entity_poly.pdbx_seq_one_letter_code
_entity_poly.pdbx_strand_id
1 'polypeptide(L)'
;GGMLTVNSSENYLAAGLAGLGIIQIPRIAVREALRAGRLIEVLPGYRAEPLSLSLVYPQRRELSRRVNLFMQWLAGVMKEHLD
;
A
#
# COMPACT_ATOMS: atom_id res chain seq x y z
N GLY A 1 13.68 -17.42 13.44
CA GLY A 1 14.09 -16.01 13.54
C GLY A 1 14.53 -15.57 12.17
N GLY A 2 13.88 -14.57 11.58
CA GLY A 2 14.36 -13.93 10.35
C GLY A 2 15.46 -12.93 10.67
N MET A 3 16.39 -12.73 9.75
CA MET A 3 17.53 -11.79 9.87
C MET A 3 17.08 -10.33 10.11
N LEU A 4 15.82 -10.01 9.78
CA LEU A 4 15.16 -8.75 10.09
C LEU A 4 13.63 -8.96 10.09
N THR A 5 12.94 -8.41 11.10
CA THR A 5 11.48 -8.32 11.13
C THR A 5 11.10 -6.86 11.32
N VAL A 6 10.26 -6.33 10.43
CA VAL A 6 9.78 -4.94 10.46
C VAL A 6 8.27 -4.92 10.39
N ASN A 7 7.64 -3.89 10.95
CA ASN A 7 6.18 -3.76 11.06
C ASN A 7 5.65 -2.45 10.43
N SER A 8 6.45 -1.77 9.60
CA SER A 8 6.04 -0.56 8.89
C SER A 8 6.46 -0.62 7.43
N SER A 9 5.61 -0.08 6.54
CA SER A 9 5.86 -0.02 5.10
C SER A 9 7.18 0.69 4.75
N GLU A 10 7.53 1.74 5.50
CA GLU A 10 8.78 2.49 5.33
C GLU A 10 10.01 1.62 5.61
N ASN A 11 9.96 0.82 6.68
CA ASN A 11 11.06 -0.07 7.06
C ASN A 11 11.20 -1.24 6.09
N TYR A 12 10.10 -1.74 5.50
CA TYR A 12 10.17 -2.73 4.41
C TYR A 12 10.93 -2.15 3.21
N LEU A 13 10.58 -0.94 2.76
CA LEU A 13 11.26 -0.30 1.63
C LEU A 13 12.75 -0.08 1.92
N ALA A 14 13.08 0.45 3.10
CA ALA A 14 14.47 0.66 3.49
C ALA A 14 15.27 -0.65 3.50
N ALA A 15 14.70 -1.74 4.03
CA ALA A 15 15.34 -3.05 4.04
C ALA A 15 15.57 -3.61 2.63
N GLY A 16 14.58 -3.48 1.74
CA GLY A 16 14.72 -3.90 0.34
C GLY A 16 15.79 -3.10 -0.40
N LEU A 17 15.82 -1.79 -0.23
CA LEU A 17 16.84 -0.91 -0.83
C LEU A 17 18.24 -1.17 -0.26
N ALA A 18 18.34 -1.59 0.99
CA ALA A 18 19.59 -1.99 1.63
C ALA A 18 20.05 -3.41 1.24
N GLY A 19 19.29 -4.14 0.41
CA GLY A 19 19.64 -5.49 -0.03
C GLY A 19 19.50 -6.56 1.06
N LEU A 20 18.68 -6.31 2.09
CA LEU A 20 18.52 -7.23 3.23
C LEU A 20 17.58 -8.41 2.93
N GLY A 21 17.01 -8.48 1.72
CA GLY A 21 16.19 -9.60 1.25
C GLY A 21 15.07 -9.18 0.29
N ILE A 22 14.13 -10.10 0.09
CA ILE A 22 12.91 -9.88 -0.71
C ILE A 22 11.84 -9.25 0.18
N ILE A 23 11.13 -8.25 -0.34
CA ILE A 23 10.02 -7.57 0.35
C ILE A 23 8.74 -7.65 -0.48
N GLN A 24 7.59 -7.61 0.20
CA GLN A 24 6.28 -7.48 -0.43
C GLN A 24 5.64 -6.18 0.08
N ILE A 25 5.45 -5.21 -0.82
CA ILE A 25 4.96 -3.87 -0.50
C ILE A 25 4.07 -3.38 -1.66
N PRO A 26 3.05 -2.53 -1.42
CA PRO A 26 2.23 -1.98 -2.50
C PRO A 26 3.07 -1.34 -3.59
N ARG A 27 2.78 -1.67 -4.85
CA ARG A 27 3.57 -1.25 -6.03
C ARG A 27 3.73 0.26 -6.14
N ILE A 28 2.73 1.02 -5.70
CA ILE A 28 2.79 2.50 -5.69
C ILE A 28 3.96 3.03 -4.87
N ALA A 29 4.30 2.38 -3.75
CA ALA A 29 5.38 2.81 -2.85
C ALA A 29 6.78 2.57 -3.44
N VAL A 30 6.92 1.67 -4.41
CA VAL A 30 8.20 1.27 -5.01
C VAL A 30 8.36 1.66 -6.47
N ARG A 31 7.37 2.35 -7.06
CA ARG A 31 7.33 2.69 -8.49
C ARG A 31 8.61 3.38 -8.97
N GLU A 32 9.09 4.36 -8.22
CA GLU A 32 10.33 5.09 -8.55
C GLU A 32 11.60 4.25 -8.33
N ALA A 33 11.63 3.40 -7.30
CA ALA A 33 12.76 2.51 -7.06
C ALA A 33 12.90 1.44 -8.15
N LEU A 34 11.77 0.90 -8.64
CA LEU A 34 11.73 -0.01 -9.79
C LEU A 34 12.14 0.69 -11.09
N ARG A 35 11.63 1.90 -11.36
CA ARG A 35 12.01 2.70 -12.54
C ARG A 35 13.50 3.02 -12.56
N ALA A 36 14.07 3.35 -11.40
CA ALA A 36 15.49 3.66 -11.25
C ALA A 36 16.39 2.40 -11.20
N GLY A 37 15.83 1.19 -11.28
CA GLY A 37 16.58 -0.07 -11.18
C GLY A 37 17.20 -0.34 -9.80
N ARG A 38 16.81 0.42 -8.76
CA ARG A 38 17.24 0.20 -7.37
C ARG A 38 16.54 -0.99 -6.72
N LEU A 39 15.36 -1.35 -7.23
CA LEU A 39 14.65 -2.58 -6.94
C LEU A 39 14.33 -3.28 -8.26
N ILE A 40 14.17 -4.61 -8.19
CA ILE A 40 13.74 -5.44 -9.32
C ILE A 40 12.51 -6.26 -8.92
N GLU A 41 11.57 -6.47 -9.85
CA GLU A 41 10.45 -7.39 -9.65
C GLU A 41 10.98 -8.83 -9.72
N VAL A 42 10.63 -9.62 -8.71
CA VAL A 42 10.93 -11.06 -8.66
C VAL A 42 9.60 -11.82 -8.70
N LEU A 43 9.63 -13.05 -9.23
CA LEU A 43 8.46 -13.94 -9.28
C LEU A 43 7.21 -13.30 -9.94
N PRO A 44 7.29 -12.74 -11.16
CA PRO A 44 6.16 -12.04 -11.80
C PRO A 44 4.92 -12.93 -12.02
N GLY A 45 5.08 -14.27 -12.04
CA GLY A 45 3.98 -15.23 -12.12
C GLY A 45 3.26 -15.50 -10.80
N TYR A 46 3.76 -14.98 -9.67
CA TYR A 46 3.22 -15.21 -8.32
C TYR A 46 2.80 -13.90 -7.67
N ARG A 47 1.93 -13.14 -8.36
CA ARG A 47 1.41 -11.89 -7.82
C ARG A 47 0.47 -12.17 -6.65
N ALA A 48 0.71 -11.47 -5.55
CA ALA A 48 -0.21 -11.48 -4.42
C ALA A 48 -1.55 -10.85 -4.80
N GLU A 49 -2.61 -11.31 -4.13
CA GLU A 49 -3.93 -10.70 -4.27
C GLU A 49 -3.90 -9.22 -3.87
N PRO A 50 -4.64 -8.35 -4.59
CA PRO A 50 -4.75 -6.94 -4.22
C PRO A 50 -5.28 -6.78 -2.79
N LEU A 51 -4.65 -5.93 -1.99
CA LEU A 51 -5.18 -5.58 -0.67
C LEU A 51 -6.43 -4.70 -0.83
N SER A 52 -7.54 -5.11 -0.22
CA SER A 52 -8.75 -4.31 -0.14
C SER A 52 -8.55 -3.08 0.75
N LEU A 53 -8.78 -1.89 0.23
CA LEU A 53 -8.82 -0.65 1.02
C LEU A 53 -10.25 -0.39 1.52
N SER A 54 -10.41 -0.22 2.83
CA SER A 54 -11.71 0.03 3.46
C SER A 54 -11.71 1.35 4.22
N LEU A 55 -12.80 2.11 4.10
CA LEU A 55 -13.08 3.24 4.98
C LEU A 55 -13.86 2.76 6.20
N VAL A 56 -13.25 2.82 7.38
CA VAL A 56 -13.88 2.39 8.63
C VAL A 56 -14.43 3.59 9.38
N TYR A 57 -15.72 3.55 9.72
CA TYR A 57 -16.39 4.57 10.51
C TYR A 57 -17.34 3.93 11.54
N PRO A 58 -17.62 4.60 12.68
CA PRO A 58 -18.55 4.07 13.68
C PRO A 58 -19.95 3.94 13.08
N GLN A 59 -20.58 2.78 13.30
CA GLN A 59 -21.96 2.56 12.89
C GLN A 59 -22.89 3.45 13.72
N ARG A 60 -23.30 4.60 13.16
CA ARG A 60 -24.32 5.48 13.72
C ARG A 60 -25.58 5.39 12.87
N ARG A 61 -26.75 5.47 13.52
CA ARG A 61 -28.07 5.43 12.86
C ARG A 61 -28.22 6.47 11.75
N GLU A 62 -27.58 7.64 11.91
CA GLU A 62 -27.51 8.67 10.89
C GLU A 62 -26.06 9.14 10.71
N LEU A 63 -25.43 8.70 9.62
CA LEU A 63 -24.18 9.28 9.14
C LEU A 63 -24.42 10.75 8.78
N SER A 64 -23.65 11.66 9.37
CA SER A 64 -23.80 13.08 9.04
C SER A 64 -23.52 13.31 7.55
N ARG A 65 -24.29 14.24 6.94
CA ARG A 65 -24.12 14.59 5.52
C ARG A 65 -22.67 14.95 5.17
N ARG A 66 -21.96 15.60 6.11
CA ARG A 66 -20.55 15.99 5.95
C ARG A 66 -19.62 14.78 5.87
N VAL A 67 -19.81 13.75 6.70
CA VAL A 67 -19.01 12.53 6.62
C VAL A 67 -19.28 11.81 5.31
N ASN A 68 -20.56 11.71 4.90
CA ASN A 68 -20.93 11.05 3.65
C ASN A 68 -20.31 11.73 2.42
N LEU A 69 -20.38 13.06 2.35
CA LEU A 69 -19.72 13.85 1.29
C LEU A 69 -18.20 13.67 1.31
N PHE A 70 -17.58 13.65 2.48
CA PHE A 70 -16.14 13.41 2.61
C PHE A 70 -15.76 12.01 2.10
N MET A 71 -16.53 10.97 2.44
CA MET A 71 -16.28 9.60 1.97
C MET A 71 -16.40 9.51 0.44
N GLN A 72 -17.41 10.15 -0.16
CA GLN A 72 -17.57 10.17 -1.62
C GLN A 72 -16.42 10.91 -2.31
N TRP A 73 -16.02 12.07 -1.78
CA TRP A 73 -14.89 12.82 -2.29
C TRP A 73 -13.59 12.02 -2.19
N LEU A 74 -13.30 11.42 -1.02
CA LEU A 74 -12.10 10.62 -0.81
C LEU A 74 -12.07 9.38 -1.70
N ALA A 75 -13.20 8.70 -1.88
CA ALA A 75 -13.31 7.59 -2.83
C ALA A 75 -13.01 8.04 -4.27
N GLY A 76 -13.40 9.25 -4.65
CA GLY A 76 -13.04 9.86 -5.93
C GLY A 76 -11.53 10.08 -6.07
N VAL A 77 -10.91 10.74 -5.08
CA VAL A 77 -9.46 10.98 -5.04
C VAL A 77 -8.66 9.68 -5.06
N MET A 78 -9.13 8.66 -4.34
CA MET A 78 -8.38 7.42 -4.20
C MET A 78 -8.38 6.56 -5.46
N LYS A 79 -9.36 6.70 -6.37
CA LYS A 79 -9.35 5.99 -7.65
C LYS A 79 -8.08 6.25 -8.46
N GLU A 80 -7.57 7.48 -8.46
CA GLU A 80 -6.36 7.85 -9.22
C GLU A 80 -5.07 7.18 -8.70
N HIS A 81 -5.11 6.66 -7.47
CA HIS A 81 -3.95 6.10 -6.79
C HIS A 81 -4.04 4.58 -6.55
N LEU A 82 -5.17 3.95 -6.86
CA LEU A 82 -5.43 2.52 -6.65
C LEU A 82 -5.13 1.64 -7.88
N ASP A 83 -4.64 2.25 -8.98
CA ASP A 83 -4.21 1.58 -10.22
C ASP A 83 -2.69 1.23 -10.26
#